data_AF-A0A3B1IEF4-F1
#
_entry.id   AF-A0A3B1IEF4-F1
#
_cell.length_a   1.000
_cell.length_b   1.000
_cell.length_c   1.000
_cell.angle_alpha   90.00
_cell.angle_beta   90.00
_cell.angle_gamma   90.00
#
_symmetry.space_group_name_H-M   'P 1'
#
loop_
_entity.id
_entity.type
_entity.pdbx_description
1 polymer ?
#
loop_
_entity_poly.entity_id
_entity_poly.type
_entity_poly.pdbx_seq_one_letter_code
_entity_poly.pdbx_strand_id
1 'polypeptide(L)'
;FYGKALMPNFTLEQKLYLLQKIHSVVDAVQDFRKDTNTTVYRNAVWAELAQAFNEAFPNRPPSSVGSLKTLWKRLKVECRVALQRRQEQQASGMPLTALTQVNSTCLTCSSSDIQVHPVCGVY
;
A
#
# COMPACT_ATOMS: atom_id res chain seq x y z
N PHE A 1 -20.94 22.05 -7.58
CA PHE A 1 -20.14 20.97 -8.19
C PHE A 1 -19.03 20.58 -7.23
N TYR A 2 -19.10 19.35 -6.71
CA TYR A 2 -18.21 18.62 -5.81
C TYR A 2 -16.96 19.33 -5.26
N GLY A 3 -17.13 19.95 -4.09
CA GLY A 3 -16.07 20.08 -3.09
C GLY A 3 -15.73 18.71 -2.51
N LYS A 4 -14.97 17.90 -3.25
CA LYS A 4 -14.19 16.81 -2.67
C LYS A 4 -12.87 17.43 -2.25
N ALA A 5 -12.73 17.75 -0.96
CA ALA A 5 -11.47 18.13 -0.36
C ALA A 5 -10.38 17.18 -0.88
N LEU A 6 -9.45 17.75 -1.67
CA LEU A 6 -8.26 17.05 -2.12
C LEU A 6 -7.51 16.66 -0.84
N MET A 7 -7.68 15.39 -0.47
CA MET A 7 -6.89 14.71 0.54
C MET A 7 -5.43 15.17 0.36
N PRO A 8 -4.69 15.52 1.44
CA PRO A 8 -3.35 16.07 1.31
C PRO A 8 -2.56 15.20 0.34
N ASN A 9 -2.08 15.80 -0.75
CA ASN A 9 -1.39 15.08 -1.81
C ASN A 9 -0.14 14.46 -1.19
N PHE A 10 -0.22 13.17 -0.84
CA PHE A 10 0.93 12.45 -0.35
C PHE A 10 1.95 12.36 -1.47
N THR A 11 3.16 12.85 -1.22
CA THR A 11 4.25 12.83 -2.19
C THR A 11 4.65 11.39 -2.50
N LEU A 12 5.39 11.19 -3.61
CA LEU A 12 5.94 9.88 -3.97
C LEU A 12 6.76 9.29 -2.82
N GLU A 13 7.63 10.09 -2.23
CA GLU A 13 8.47 9.71 -1.08
C GLU A 13 7.63 9.23 0.11
N GLN A 14 6.56 9.96 0.44
CA GLN A 14 5.66 9.59 1.53
C GLN A 14 4.95 8.26 1.28
N LYS A 15 4.52 8.01 0.04
CA LYS A 15 3.92 6.73 -0.36
C LYS A 15 4.92 5.59 -0.19
N LEU A 16 6.16 5.77 -0.67
CA LEU A 16 7.22 4.77 -0.57
C LEU A 16 7.62 4.50 0.88
N TYR A 17 7.75 5.54 1.70
CA TYR A 17 8.06 5.41 3.12
C TYR A 17 6.99 4.58 3.85
N LEU A 18 5.71 4.87 3.62
CA LEU A 18 4.63 4.10 4.21
C LEU A 18 4.68 2.63 3.77
N LEU A 19 4.90 2.36 2.48
CA LEU A 19 5.03 0.98 1.96
C LEU A 19 6.18 0.24 2.63
N GLN A 20 7.35 0.87 2.73
CA GLN A 20 8.52 0.27 3.36
C GLN A 20 8.28 -0.06 4.84
N LYS A 21 7.63 0.85 5.59
CA LYS A 21 7.31 0.60 7.00
C LYS A 21 6.25 -0.48 7.17
N ILE A 22 5.22 -0.48 6.32
CA ILE A 22 4.18 -1.52 6.34
C ILE A 22 4.77 -2.89 6.00
N HIS A 23 5.75 -2.98 5.10
CA HIS A 23 6.37 -4.26 4.73
C HIS A 23 6.83 -5.08 5.93
N SER A 24 7.41 -4.44 6.95
CA SER A 24 7.89 -5.11 8.17
C SER A 24 6.76 -5.57 9.12
N VAL A 25 5.55 -5.05 8.96
CA VAL A 25 4.40 -5.30 9.86
C VAL A 25 3.14 -5.69 9.09
N VAL A 26 3.29 -6.16 7.85
CA VAL A 26 2.19 -6.32 6.91
C VAL A 26 1.19 -7.36 7.40
N ASP A 27 1.68 -8.45 8.00
CA ASP A 27 0.87 -9.52 8.58
C ASP A 27 -0.04 -8.99 9.71
N ALA A 28 0.49 -8.12 10.56
CA ALA A 28 -0.28 -7.50 11.64
C ALA A 28 -1.33 -6.50 11.12
N VAL A 29 -0.98 -5.74 10.08
CA VAL A 29 -1.85 -4.75 9.45
C VAL A 29 -2.98 -5.41 8.65
N GLN A 30 -2.72 -6.58 8.06
CA GLN A 30 -3.65 -7.39 7.30
C GLN A 30 -4.36 -8.46 8.13
N ASP A 31 -4.10 -8.54 9.44
CA ASP A 31 -4.86 -9.44 10.30
C ASP A 31 -6.29 -8.92 10.49
N PHE A 32 -7.23 -9.62 9.87
CA PHE A 32 -8.67 -9.33 9.91
C PHE A 32 -9.41 -10.12 10.98
N ARG A 33 -8.72 -10.92 11.80
CA ARG A 33 -9.34 -11.57 12.95
C ARG A 33 -9.93 -10.50 13.88
N LYS A 34 -11.13 -10.80 14.39
CA LYS A 34 -11.94 -9.86 15.18
C LYS A 34 -11.77 -10.06 16.69
N ASP A 35 -10.84 -10.92 17.12
CA ASP A 35 -10.55 -11.06 18.54
C ASP A 35 -9.92 -9.77 19.10
N THR A 36 -10.14 -9.55 20.39
CA THR A 36 -9.71 -8.33 21.08
C THR A 36 -8.19 -8.14 20.99
N ASN A 37 -7.41 -9.21 21.17
CA ASN A 37 -5.95 -9.15 21.17
C ASN A 37 -5.40 -8.71 19.81
N THR A 38 -5.88 -9.32 18.72
CA THR A 38 -5.53 -8.93 17.36
C THR A 38 -5.95 -7.49 17.05
N THR A 39 -7.16 -7.08 17.47
CA THR A 39 -7.64 -5.72 17.21
C THR A 39 -6.81 -4.66 17.93
N VAL A 40 -6.47 -4.91 19.19
CA VAL A 40 -5.62 -4.02 20.00
C VAL A 40 -4.22 -3.95 19.40
N TYR A 41 -3.61 -5.10 19.10
CA TYR A 41 -2.28 -5.16 18.50
C TYR A 41 -2.21 -4.43 17.15
N ARG A 42 -3.16 -4.70 16.24
CA ARG A 42 -3.25 -4.00 14.96
C ARG A 42 -3.39 -2.49 15.13
N ASN A 43 -4.19 -2.03 16.10
CA ASN A 43 -4.33 -0.60 16.37
C ASN A 43 -3.05 0.02 16.92
N ALA A 44 -2.32 -0.69 17.78
CA ALA A 44 -1.01 -0.26 18.27
C ALA A 44 0.02 -0.15 17.14
N VAL A 45 0.13 -1.17 16.28
CA VAL A 45 1.00 -1.15 15.09
C VAL A 45 0.67 0.04 14.19
N TRP A 46 -0.61 0.34 13.96
CA TRP A 46 -1.00 1.51 13.19
C TRP A 46 -0.65 2.84 13.87
N ALA A 47 -0.73 2.92 15.21
CA ALA A 47 -0.35 4.10 15.97
C ALA A 47 1.16 4.35 15.89
N GLU A 48 1.97 3.31 16.05
CA GLU A 48 3.44 3.37 15.87
C GLU A 48 3.82 3.78 14.44
N LEU A 49 3.16 3.21 13.43
CA LEU A 49 3.33 3.64 12.04
C LEU A 49 3.01 5.11 11.84
N ALA A 50 1.93 5.61 12.46
CA ALA A 50 1.57 7.02 12.37
C ALA A 50 2.58 7.93 13.06
N GLN A 51 3.09 7.53 14.21
CA GLN A 51 4.16 8.25 14.90
C GLN A 51 5.43 8.30 14.05
N ALA A 52 5.93 7.15 13.60
CA ALA A 52 7.14 7.05 12.78
C ALA A 52 7.01 7.78 11.42
N PHE A 53 5.79 7.87 10.87
CA PHE A 53 5.51 8.64 9.66
C PHE A 53 5.56 10.14 9.94
N ASN A 54 4.96 10.61 11.03
CA ASN A 54 4.95 12.03 11.38
C ASN A 54 6.34 12.53 11.80
N GLU A 55 7.13 11.69 12.47
CA GLU A 55 8.54 11.98 12.80
C GLU A 55 9.42 12.09 11.56
N ALA A 56 9.20 11.24 10.54
CA ALA A 56 9.93 11.31 9.28
C ALA A 56 9.54 12.51 8.41
N PHE A 57 8.32 13.03 8.57
CA PHE A 57 7.81 14.18 7.83
C PHE A 57 7.28 15.27 8.78
N PRO A 58 8.16 15.93 9.55
CA PRO A 58 7.75 16.94 10.53
C PRO A 58 7.24 18.24 9.88
N ASN A 59 7.60 18.48 8.61
CA ASN A 59 7.26 19.70 7.86
C ASN A 59 5.79 19.77 7.42
N ARG A 60 4.95 18.80 7.79
CA ARG A 60 3.54 18.75 7.41
C ARG A 60 2.63 18.50 8.61
N PRO A 61 1.33 18.81 8.49
CA PRO A 61 0.37 18.46 9.53
C PRO A 61 0.42 16.95 9.84
N PRO A 62 0.35 16.57 11.13
CA PRO A 62 0.42 15.18 11.54
C PRO A 62 -0.70 14.39 10.88
N SER A 63 -0.35 13.27 10.25
CA SER A 63 -1.32 12.33 9.73
C SER A 63 -1.89 11.46 10.81
N SER A 64 -3.21 11.37 10.81
CA SER A 64 -3.94 10.41 11.63
C SER A 64 -3.74 9.00 11.12
N VAL A 65 -3.90 8.02 12.01
CA VAL A 65 -4.01 6.60 11.66
C VAL A 65 -5.04 6.36 10.57
N GLY A 66 -6.18 7.05 10.61
CA GLY A 66 -7.24 6.93 9.59
C GLY A 66 -6.78 7.38 8.19
N SER A 67 -5.98 8.45 8.13
CA SER A 67 -5.40 8.94 6.88
C SER A 67 -4.41 7.94 6.29
N LEU A 68 -3.54 7.34 7.12
CA LEU A 68 -2.58 6.33 6.67
C LEU A 68 -3.25 5.01 6.27
N LYS A 69 -4.27 4.55 7.00
CA LYS A 69 -5.10 3.41 6.61
C LYS A 69 -5.75 3.64 5.24
N THR A 70 -6.24 4.85 4.98
CA THR A 70 -6.82 5.24 3.69
C THR A 70 -5.77 5.26 2.58
N LEU A 71 -4.58 5.82 2.85
CA LEU A 71 -3.47 5.83 1.90
C LEU A 71 -3.04 4.41 1.54
N TRP A 72 -2.85 3.53 2.53
CA TRP A 72 -2.51 2.12 2.31
C TRP A 72 -3.55 1.40 1.44
N LYS A 73 -4.85 1.56 1.74
CA LYS A 73 -5.92 0.98 0.92
C LYS A 73 -5.86 1.45 -0.53
N ARG A 74 -5.64 2.76 -0.75
CA ARG A 74 -5.50 3.32 -2.11
C ARG A 74 -4.29 2.79 -2.83
N LEU A 75 -3.13 2.73 -2.17
CA LEU A 75 -1.92 2.16 -2.73
C LEU A 75 -2.16 0.72 -3.19
N LYS A 76 -2.73 -0.14 -2.34
CA LYS A 76 -3.09 -1.52 -2.73
C LYS A 76 -3.96 -1.57 -3.98
N VAL A 77 -4.97 -0.70 -4.09
CA VAL A 77 -5.84 -0.64 -5.27
C VAL A 77 -5.08 -0.16 -6.51
N GLU A 78 -4.26 0.89 -6.40
CA GLU A 78 -3.42 1.39 -7.48
C GLU A 78 -2.48 0.29 -8.01
N CYS A 79 -1.86 -0.47 -7.11
CA CYS A 79 -0.98 -1.59 -7.47
C CYS A 79 -1.73 -2.73 -8.13
N ARG A 80 -2.91 -3.09 -7.61
CA ARG A 80 -3.77 -4.13 -8.21
C ARG A 80 -4.23 -3.74 -9.61
N VAL A 81 -4.65 -2.49 -9.81
CA VAL A 81 -5.06 -1.98 -11.13
C VAL A 81 -3.89 -1.98 -12.11
N ALA A 82 -2.70 -1.58 -11.67
CA ALA A 82 -1.51 -1.63 -12.52
C ALA A 82 -1.10 -3.06 -12.90
N LEU A 83 -1.22 -4.00 -11.96
CA LEU A 83 -0.98 -5.42 -12.23
C LEU A 83 -2.02 -5.98 -13.21
N GLN A 84 -3.29 -5.66 -13.01
CA GLN A 84 -4.37 -6.09 -13.90
C GLN A 84 -4.16 -5.54 -15.32
N ARG A 85 -3.86 -4.24 -15.47
CA ARG A 85 -3.54 -3.64 -16.76
C ARG A 85 -2.35 -4.31 -17.43
N ARG A 86 -1.32 -4.67 -16.66
CA ARG A 86 -0.17 -5.42 -17.18
C ARG A 86 -0.59 -6.81 -17.67
N GLN A 87 -1.41 -7.54 -16.92
CA GLN A 87 -1.92 -8.85 -17.34
C GLN A 87 -2.77 -8.74 -18.60
N GLU A 88 -3.62 -7.72 -18.71
CA GLU A 88 -4.41 -7.42 -19.91
C GLU A 88 -3.51 -7.09 -21.11
N GLN A 89 -2.42 -6.33 -20.90
CA GLN A 89 -1.42 -6.07 -21.94
C GLN A 89 -0.68 -7.34 -22.37
N GLN A 90 -0.29 -8.20 -21.43
CA GLN A 90 0.31 -9.51 -21.73
C GLN A 90 -0.65 -10.39 -22.54
N ALA A 91 -1.91 -10.47 -22.12
CA ALA A 91 -2.93 -11.29 -22.78
C ALA A 91 -3.31 -10.77 -24.18
N SER A 92 -3.20 -9.46 -24.42
CA SER A 92 -3.46 -8.82 -25.71
C SER A 92 -2.24 -8.71 -26.62
N GLY A 93 -1.06 -9.18 -26.19
CA GLY A 93 0.19 -9.05 -26.96
C GLY A 93 0.68 -7.61 -27.09
N MET A 94 0.17 -6.69 -26.26
CA MET A 94 0.54 -5.28 -26.25
C MET A 94 1.86 -5.05 -25.49
N PRO A 95 2.62 -3.99 -25.82
CA PRO A 95 3.83 -3.63 -25.08
C PRO A 95 3.52 -3.37 -23.61
N LEU A 96 4.33 -3.97 -22.72
CA LEU A 96 4.14 -3.82 -21.29
C LEU A 96 4.53 -2.43 -20.83
N THR A 97 3.60 -1.77 -20.14
CA THR A 97 3.90 -0.51 -19.46
C THR A 97 4.83 -0.75 -18.26
N ALA A 98 5.86 0.10 -18.14
CA ALA A 98 6.76 0.08 -17.00
C ALA A 98 5.98 0.39 -15.71
N LEU A 99 6.19 -0.41 -14.66
CA LEU A 99 5.59 -0.14 -13.35
C LEU A 99 6.30 1.07 -12.72
N THR A 100 5.53 1.92 -12.07
CA THR A 100 6.09 2.98 -11.23
C THR A 100 6.75 2.38 -9.99
N GLN A 101 7.70 3.10 -9.39
CA GLN A 101 8.40 2.66 -8.18
C GLN A 101 7.45 2.34 -7.01
N VAL A 102 6.31 3.03 -6.94
CA VAL A 102 5.25 2.74 -5.96
C VAL A 102 4.65 1.35 -6.20
N ASN A 103 4.33 1.03 -7.45
CA ASN A 103 3.69 -0.23 -7.79
C ASN A 103 4.64 -1.41 -7.56
N SER A 104 5.92 -1.28 -7.89
CA SER A 104 6.91 -2.33 -7.62
C SER A 104 7.10 -2.59 -6.13
N THR A 105 7.22 -1.53 -5.31
CA THR A 105 7.38 -1.66 -3.84
C THR A 105 6.12 -2.22 -3.18
N CYS A 106 4.95 -1.89 -3.71
CA CYS A 106 3.68 -2.37 -3.20
C CYS A 106 3.42 -3.84 -3.55
N LEU A 107 3.91 -4.32 -4.70
CA LEU A 107 3.86 -5.73 -5.07
C LEU A 107 4.70 -6.59 -4.13
N THR A 108 5.88 -6.13 -3.71
CA THR A 108 6.68 -6.85 -2.71
C THR A 108 5.98 -6.91 -1.35
N CYS A 109 5.28 -5.84 -0.96
CA CYS A 109 4.47 -5.82 0.27
C CYS A 109 3.21 -6.70 0.19
N SER A 110 2.67 -6.93 -1.01
CA SER A 110 1.40 -7.64 -1.22
C SER A 110 1.60 -9.09 -1.64
N SER A 111 2.84 -9.59 -1.68
CA SER A 111 3.16 -10.94 -2.18
C SER A 111 2.54 -12.08 -1.34
N SER A 112 2.06 -11.79 -0.13
CA SER A 112 1.30 -12.74 0.70
C SER A 112 -0.19 -12.83 0.34
N ASP A 113 -0.77 -11.77 -0.25
CA ASP A 113 -2.20 -11.65 -0.58
C ASP A 113 -2.48 -11.76 -2.09
N ILE A 114 -1.49 -11.42 -2.92
CA ILE A 114 -1.57 -11.64 -4.36
C ILE A 114 -1.04 -13.05 -4.57
N GLN A 115 -1.94 -14.04 -4.63
CA GLN A 115 -1.69 -15.23 -5.43
C GLN A 115 -1.46 -14.77 -6.87
N VAL A 116 -0.25 -14.28 -7.15
CA VAL A 116 0.27 -14.22 -8.50
C VAL A 116 0.48 -15.67 -8.83
N HIS A 117 -0.50 -16.27 -9.51
CA HIS A 117 -0.27 -17.52 -10.20
C HIS A 117 1.01 -17.30 -11.03
N PRO A 118 2.06 -18.12 -10.85
CA PRO A 118 3.27 -17.97 -11.62
C PRO A 118 2.94 -18.39 -13.06
N VAL A 119 2.52 -17.45 -13.89
CA VAL A 119 2.63 -17.61 -15.34
C VAL A 119 4.00 -17.06 -15.71
N CYS A 120 5.01 -17.88 -15.43
CA CYS A 120 6.23 -18.02 -16.21
C CYS A 120 7.05 -19.15 -15.58
N GLY A 121 6.88 -20.35 -16.11
CA GLY A 121 7.95 -21.33 -16.08
C GLY A 121 9.08 -20.83 -16.97
N VAL A 122 10.23 -20.55 -16.35
CA VAL A 122 11.63 -20.77 -16.80
C VAL A 122 12.39 -20.57 -15.46
N TYR A 123 12.97 -21.58 -14.81
CA TYR A 123 14.03 -22.49 -15.25
C TYR A 123 13.82 -23.91 -14.71
#